data_AF-A0A660QJR2-F1
#
_entry.id   AF-A0A660QJR2-F1
#
_cell.length_a   1.000
_cell.length_b   1.000
_cell.length_c   1.000
_cell.angle_alpha   90.00
_cell.angle_beta   90.00
_cell.angle_gamma   90.00
#
_symmetry.space_group_name_H-M   'P 1'
#
loop_
_entity.id
_entity.type
_entity.pdbx_description
1 polymer ?
#
loop_
_entity_poly.entity_id
_entity_poly.type
_entity_poly.pdbx_seq_one_letter_code
_entity_poly.pdbx_strand_id
1 'polypeptide(L)'
;MQGIEVTNDHCYQCHWESTRFGLIDTDRHAGYNYKTHESDINAKTDLVIWGPGERPTRFNLDVTATIFNAVTIGTVDERENVSNITKHCLGCHSDQNNDTDVFGDCKTPRQYAWDGTSVEARYNQAGVTTFGKYSNVSGTSFAQKDHTKAFSAHGNAVANEGGWSATGEDFAAPSTRNGSENIQCYDCHSSHGSFTTGITSSYRTFDNSFGGANLKETQAGKGGYMVTYKASAETNAANTLNPGAAQCFDCHETRDAGAKPWGYFSTFGADEPIIGYRDTARLDGVNNGVKDRFSYRSGKTGISGHYSHISGNLVSTPEEQINGLCSGCHDPHGVSPTLGDNQQYAVPLLKGTWLTSPYREDSPQMNLGTNISASNVQIDRKTFGDLTNRSHITEDVDQFAGLCLRCHPKESLTDDYDPQIVDKPAWQSMRRVHQSVKGWGSNNEHQFSCSKCHQPHSSGLQKLMRTNCLDWNHRGELESGGVAPAWRTTTEHYPRLRNRYQPCHQSSGAAGGTENSSNYKNQQWNLVTPW
;
A
#
# COMPACT_ATOMS: atom_id res chain seq x y z
N MET A 1 6.39 -26.16 -3.77
CA MET A 1 7.23 -27.07 -2.96
C MET A 1 7.24 -26.62 -1.51
N GLN A 2 6.37 -27.22 -0.71
CA GLN A 2 6.31 -27.05 0.73
C GLN A 2 6.06 -28.40 1.41
N GLY A 3 6.85 -28.72 2.45
CA GLY A 3 6.63 -29.91 3.25
C GLY A 3 7.04 -31.24 2.61
N ILE A 4 7.77 -31.19 1.49
CA ILE A 4 8.36 -32.36 0.83
C ILE A 4 9.86 -32.16 0.63
N GLU A 5 10.60 -33.26 0.58
CA GLU A 5 12.02 -33.25 0.23
C GLU A 5 12.19 -32.94 -1.26
N VAL A 6 13.07 -31.99 -1.60
CA VAL A 6 13.36 -31.66 -3.01
C VAL A 6 14.34 -32.69 -3.57
N THR A 7 13.90 -33.47 -4.55
CA THR A 7 14.75 -34.41 -5.29
C THR A 7 15.06 -33.89 -6.69
N ASN A 8 15.99 -34.54 -7.39
CA ASN A 8 16.32 -34.20 -8.77
C ASN A 8 15.14 -34.39 -9.74
N ASP A 9 14.15 -35.21 -9.41
CA ASP A 9 12.96 -35.41 -10.25
C ASP A 9 12.15 -34.11 -10.40
N HIS A 10 12.19 -33.22 -9.40
CA HIS A 10 11.53 -31.92 -9.49
C HIS A 10 12.17 -30.98 -10.51
N CYS A 11 13.46 -31.16 -10.83
CA CYS A 11 14.13 -30.39 -11.87
C CYS A 11 13.44 -30.58 -13.23
N TYR A 12 12.87 -31.76 -13.49
CA TYR A 12 12.14 -32.05 -14.73
C TYR A 12 10.99 -31.08 -14.96
N GLN A 13 10.29 -30.67 -13.90
CA GLN A 13 9.13 -29.79 -14.00
C GLN A 13 9.50 -28.38 -14.47
N CYS A 14 10.74 -27.96 -14.23
CA CYS A 14 11.20 -26.60 -14.52
C CYS A 14 12.18 -26.52 -15.69
N HIS A 15 12.97 -27.57 -15.93
CA HIS A 15 14.07 -27.57 -16.88
C HIS A 15 13.86 -28.60 -17.99
N TRP A 16 14.17 -28.20 -19.23
CA TRP A 16 14.33 -29.14 -20.34
C TRP A 16 15.61 -29.96 -20.25
N GLU A 17 16.53 -29.52 -19.41
CA GLU A 17 17.85 -30.11 -19.17
C GLU A 17 17.82 -31.29 -18.20
N SER A 18 16.66 -31.57 -17.63
CA SER A 18 16.41 -32.70 -16.75
C SER A 18 15.47 -33.67 -17.44
N THR A 19 15.72 -34.96 -17.23
CA THR A 19 14.82 -36.05 -17.64
C THR A 19 13.78 -36.30 -16.55
N ARG A 20 12.69 -37.01 -16.87
CA ARG A 20 11.65 -37.39 -15.90
C ARG A 20 12.11 -38.24 -14.71
N PHE A 21 13.36 -38.69 -14.74
CA PHE A 21 14.00 -39.50 -13.70
C PHE A 21 15.08 -38.70 -12.94
N GLY A 22 15.07 -37.37 -13.07
CA GLY A 22 16.00 -36.49 -12.37
C GLY A 22 17.45 -36.60 -12.86
N LEU A 23 17.66 -37.21 -14.03
CA LEU A 23 18.98 -37.28 -14.67
C LEU A 23 19.19 -36.09 -15.61
N ILE A 24 20.45 -35.77 -15.86
CA ILE A 24 20.86 -34.71 -16.80
C ILE A 24 20.60 -35.17 -18.24
N ASP A 25 19.86 -34.37 -18.98
CA ASP A 25 19.72 -34.50 -20.43
C ASP A 25 20.89 -33.80 -21.13
N THR A 26 21.91 -34.55 -21.55
CA THR A 26 23.10 -33.99 -22.22
C THR A 26 22.82 -33.39 -23.59
N ASP A 27 21.65 -33.61 -24.19
CA ASP A 27 21.30 -32.98 -25.46
C ASP A 27 20.86 -31.52 -25.25
N ARG A 28 20.59 -31.13 -24.00
CA ARG A 28 20.07 -29.82 -23.60
C ARG A 28 20.92 -29.11 -22.55
N HIS A 29 21.44 -29.86 -21.58
CA HIS A 29 22.19 -29.33 -20.45
C HIS A 29 23.58 -28.85 -20.88
N ALA A 30 23.76 -27.53 -20.98
CA ALA A 30 25.01 -26.93 -21.42
C ALA A 30 26.05 -26.78 -20.29
N GLY A 31 25.63 -26.76 -19.02
CA GLY A 31 26.53 -26.47 -17.89
C GLY A 31 27.39 -27.64 -17.39
N TYR A 32 27.02 -28.87 -17.73
CA TYR A 32 27.73 -30.09 -17.33
C TYR A 32 27.41 -31.23 -18.28
N ASN A 33 28.44 -31.94 -18.72
CA ASN A 33 28.32 -33.12 -19.55
C ASN A 33 28.89 -34.34 -18.82
N TYR A 34 28.03 -35.25 -18.34
CA TYR A 34 28.47 -36.44 -17.62
C TYR A 34 29.25 -37.45 -18.48
N LYS A 35 29.18 -37.34 -19.82
CA LYS A 35 29.94 -38.21 -20.73
C LYS A 35 31.39 -37.77 -20.83
N THR A 36 31.65 -36.46 -20.80
CA THR A 36 33.01 -35.88 -20.88
C THR A 36 33.56 -35.42 -19.53
N HIS A 37 32.71 -35.31 -18.51
CA HIS A 37 32.99 -34.70 -17.21
C HIS A 37 33.43 -33.23 -17.28
N GLU A 38 33.06 -32.53 -18.36
CA GLU A 38 33.32 -31.10 -18.53
C GLU A 38 32.19 -30.28 -17.91
N SER A 39 32.56 -29.14 -17.33
CA SER A 39 31.61 -28.18 -16.74
C SER A 39 31.84 -26.80 -17.35
N ASP A 40 30.74 -26.10 -17.63
CA ASP A 40 30.76 -24.70 -18.04
C ASP A 40 29.94 -23.87 -17.06
N ILE A 41 30.59 -22.88 -16.45
CA ILE A 41 29.97 -22.02 -15.45
C ILE A 41 29.19 -20.94 -16.20
N ASN A 42 27.97 -20.65 -15.76
CA ASN A 42 27.06 -19.69 -16.41
C ASN A 42 26.60 -20.09 -17.82
N ALA A 43 26.67 -21.38 -18.15
CA ALA A 43 26.04 -21.90 -19.35
C ALA A 43 24.54 -21.56 -19.36
N LYS A 44 23.99 -21.46 -20.58
CA LYS A 44 22.56 -21.23 -20.79
C LYS A 44 21.71 -22.30 -20.09
N THR A 45 20.52 -21.90 -19.68
CA THR A 45 19.52 -22.76 -19.05
C THR A 45 18.25 -22.79 -19.89
N ASP A 46 17.82 -23.98 -20.32
CA ASP A 46 16.55 -24.18 -21.02
C ASP A 46 15.40 -24.44 -20.02
N LEU A 47 14.48 -23.48 -19.89
CA LEU A 47 13.35 -23.50 -18.95
C LEU A 47 12.04 -23.91 -19.64
N VAL A 48 11.16 -24.60 -18.91
CA VAL A 48 9.87 -25.10 -19.41
C VAL A 48 8.78 -24.02 -19.39
N ILE A 49 8.07 -23.78 -20.48
CA ILE A 49 6.80 -23.05 -20.44
C ILE A 49 5.67 -24.08 -20.36
N TRP A 50 4.91 -24.07 -19.28
CA TRP A 50 3.83 -25.04 -19.06
C TRP A 50 2.64 -24.82 -19.98
N GLY A 51 2.02 -25.93 -20.42
CA GLY A 51 0.71 -25.91 -21.07
C GLY A 51 -0.42 -26.00 -20.03
N PRO A 52 -1.68 -26.07 -20.47
CA PRO A 52 -2.83 -26.26 -19.58
C PRO A 52 -2.78 -27.61 -18.85
N GLY A 53 -2.62 -27.60 -17.54
CA GLY A 53 -2.63 -28.78 -16.68
C GLY A 53 -1.42 -29.71 -16.80
N GLU A 54 -0.55 -29.53 -17.81
CA GLU A 54 0.52 -30.46 -18.11
C GLU A 54 1.81 -29.81 -18.61
N ARG A 55 2.92 -30.50 -18.31
CA ARG A 55 4.24 -30.19 -18.84
C ARG A 55 4.30 -30.61 -20.32
N PRO A 56 4.73 -29.74 -21.24
CA PRO A 56 4.87 -30.14 -22.64
C PRO A 56 5.86 -31.29 -22.85
N THR A 57 5.63 -32.11 -23.88
CA THR A 57 6.50 -33.25 -24.24
C THR A 57 7.46 -32.96 -25.38
N ARG A 58 7.28 -31.83 -26.08
CA ARG A 58 8.13 -31.40 -27.20
C ARG A 58 8.73 -30.04 -26.90
N PHE A 59 10.01 -29.91 -27.20
CA PHE A 59 10.70 -28.63 -27.13
C PHE A 59 10.39 -27.80 -28.38
N ASN A 60 9.86 -26.62 -28.16
CA ASN A 60 9.68 -25.56 -29.14
C ASN A 60 9.97 -24.23 -28.45
N LEU A 61 11.04 -23.56 -28.87
CA LEU A 61 11.48 -22.30 -28.30
C LEU A 61 10.37 -21.25 -28.43
N ASP A 62 10.20 -20.44 -27.39
CA ASP A 62 9.17 -19.41 -27.21
C ASP A 62 7.72 -19.90 -27.14
N VAL A 63 7.48 -21.21 -27.23
CA VAL A 63 6.13 -21.80 -27.07
C VAL A 63 6.06 -22.71 -25.85
N THR A 64 7.00 -23.63 -25.73
CA THR A 64 7.06 -24.65 -24.66
C THR A 64 8.38 -24.57 -23.89
N ALA A 65 9.28 -23.70 -24.33
CA ALA A 65 10.60 -23.51 -23.77
C ALA A 65 11.02 -22.05 -23.87
N THR A 66 11.86 -21.60 -22.94
CA THR A 66 12.53 -20.30 -23.00
C THR A 66 13.94 -20.43 -22.44
N ILE A 67 14.82 -19.50 -22.78
CA ILE A 67 16.23 -19.59 -22.44
C ILE A 67 16.59 -18.48 -21.47
N PHE A 68 17.32 -18.85 -20.42
CA PHE A 68 18.02 -17.92 -19.54
C PHE A 68 19.52 -18.04 -19.76
N ASN A 69 20.20 -16.91 -19.91
CA ASN A 69 21.65 -16.84 -20.01
C ASN A 69 22.24 -15.99 -18.88
N ALA A 70 22.98 -16.62 -17.99
CA ALA A 70 23.56 -15.96 -16.83
C ALA A 70 24.62 -14.90 -17.21
N VAL A 71 25.26 -15.00 -18.38
CA VAL A 71 26.33 -14.06 -18.79
C VAL A 71 25.80 -12.68 -19.18
N THR A 72 24.49 -12.53 -19.39
CA THR A 72 23.88 -11.24 -19.75
C THR A 72 23.47 -10.42 -18.53
N ILE A 73 23.55 -10.99 -17.32
CA ILE A 73 23.28 -10.23 -16.09
C ILE A 73 24.36 -9.16 -15.93
N GLY A 74 23.95 -7.91 -15.72
CA GLY A 74 24.79 -6.73 -15.66
C GLY A 74 25.16 -6.14 -17.03
N THR A 75 24.60 -6.65 -18.13
CA THR A 75 24.82 -6.12 -19.49
C THR A 75 23.57 -5.44 -20.05
N VAL A 76 23.70 -4.82 -21.22
CA VAL A 76 22.57 -4.19 -21.92
C VAL A 76 21.46 -5.19 -22.31
N ASP A 77 21.78 -6.48 -22.38
CA ASP A 77 20.85 -7.54 -22.77
C ASP A 77 20.16 -8.18 -21.55
N GLU A 78 20.43 -7.69 -20.33
CA GLU A 78 19.88 -8.27 -19.10
C GLU A 78 18.35 -8.30 -19.12
N ARG A 79 17.70 -7.18 -19.45
CA ARG A 79 16.23 -7.03 -19.32
C ARG A 79 15.46 -7.95 -20.25
N GLU A 80 15.90 -8.09 -21.49
CA GLU A 80 15.34 -9.05 -22.43
C GLU A 80 15.50 -10.48 -21.89
N ASN A 81 16.70 -10.84 -21.41
CA ASN A 81 16.99 -12.16 -20.89
C ASN A 81 16.21 -12.50 -19.60
N VAL A 82 16.07 -11.57 -18.65
CA VAL A 82 15.28 -11.84 -17.43
C VAL A 82 13.77 -11.90 -17.71
N SER A 83 13.29 -11.27 -18.78
CA SER A 83 11.89 -11.40 -19.21
C SER A 83 11.53 -12.83 -19.63
N ASN A 84 12.50 -13.60 -20.12
CA ASN A 84 12.30 -15.01 -20.45
C ASN A 84 11.98 -15.84 -19.19
N ILE A 85 12.59 -15.53 -18.04
CA ILE A 85 12.24 -16.18 -16.77
C ILE A 85 10.78 -15.88 -16.40
N THR A 86 10.32 -14.65 -16.61
CA THR A 86 8.90 -14.30 -16.38
C THR A 86 7.97 -15.18 -17.23
N LYS A 87 8.29 -15.45 -18.50
CA LYS A 87 7.50 -16.39 -19.33
C LYS A 87 7.40 -17.79 -18.71
N HIS A 88 8.50 -18.31 -18.19
CA HIS A 88 8.53 -19.59 -17.47
C HIS A 88 7.63 -19.55 -16.22
N CYS A 89 7.81 -18.53 -15.37
CA CYS A 89 7.04 -18.37 -14.14
C CYS A 89 5.54 -18.25 -14.40
N LEU A 90 5.13 -17.39 -15.33
CA LEU A 90 3.71 -17.17 -15.63
C LEU A 90 3.08 -18.36 -16.34
N GLY A 91 3.83 -19.09 -17.17
CA GLY A 91 3.35 -20.35 -17.76
C GLY A 91 2.92 -21.35 -16.69
N CYS A 92 3.69 -21.50 -15.61
CA CYS A 92 3.35 -22.36 -14.47
C CYS A 92 2.29 -21.73 -13.54
N HIS A 93 2.40 -20.44 -13.23
CA HIS A 93 1.48 -19.69 -12.37
C HIS A 93 0.35 -18.98 -13.15
N SER A 94 -0.23 -19.70 -14.10
CA SER A 94 -1.30 -19.25 -14.99
C SER A 94 -2.67 -19.77 -14.57
N ASP A 95 -3.74 -19.15 -15.10
CA ASP A 95 -5.11 -19.58 -14.77
C ASP A 95 -5.39 -21.02 -15.20
N GLN A 96 -4.80 -21.46 -16.33
CA GLN A 96 -4.88 -22.83 -16.84
C GLN A 96 -4.21 -23.87 -15.94
N ASN A 97 -3.38 -23.43 -14.98
CA ASN A 97 -2.61 -24.29 -14.08
C ASN A 97 -2.98 -24.11 -12.60
N ASN A 98 -4.01 -23.32 -12.29
CA ASN A 98 -4.43 -23.00 -10.93
C ASN A 98 -4.70 -24.21 -10.04
N ASP A 99 -5.08 -25.35 -10.64
CA ASP A 99 -5.42 -26.59 -9.94
C ASP A 99 -4.38 -27.70 -10.12
N THR A 100 -3.27 -27.40 -10.77
CA THR A 100 -2.21 -28.37 -11.06
C THR A 100 -1.29 -28.53 -9.85
N ASP A 101 -1.20 -29.75 -9.30
CA ASP A 101 -0.17 -30.14 -8.34
C ASP A 101 1.09 -30.58 -9.09
N VAL A 102 1.93 -29.62 -9.45
CA VAL A 102 3.14 -29.85 -10.26
C VAL A 102 4.20 -30.66 -9.51
N PHE A 103 4.28 -30.51 -8.19
CA PHE A 103 5.39 -31.03 -7.39
C PHE A 103 4.97 -32.19 -6.47
N GLY A 104 3.70 -32.59 -6.46
CA GLY A 104 3.20 -33.65 -5.59
C GLY A 104 3.18 -33.26 -4.11
N ASP A 105 3.21 -31.97 -3.79
CA ASP A 105 3.13 -31.46 -2.43
C ASP A 105 1.70 -31.10 -2.01
N CYS A 106 0.71 -31.49 -2.83
CA CYS A 106 -0.69 -31.12 -2.70
C CYS A 106 -0.89 -29.58 -2.73
N LYS A 107 0.06 -28.83 -3.31
CA LYS A 107 -0.02 -27.39 -3.45
C LYS A 107 -0.25 -26.99 -4.89
N THR A 108 -1.20 -26.09 -5.09
CA THR A 108 -1.52 -25.55 -6.42
C THR A 108 -1.15 -24.07 -6.50
N PRO A 109 -0.92 -23.52 -7.70
CA PRO A 109 -0.56 -22.11 -7.90
C PRO A 109 -1.49 -21.10 -7.22
N ARG A 110 -2.79 -21.41 -7.09
CA ARG A 110 -3.76 -20.49 -6.47
C ARG A 110 -3.90 -20.64 -4.96
N GLN A 111 -3.39 -21.70 -4.34
CA GLN A 111 -3.71 -22.05 -2.95
C GLN A 111 -3.40 -20.94 -1.94
N TYR A 112 -2.37 -20.14 -2.22
CA TYR A 112 -1.93 -19.04 -1.35
C TYR A 112 -2.29 -17.65 -1.88
N ALA A 113 -3.01 -17.59 -3.00
CA ALA A 113 -3.62 -16.36 -3.46
C ALA A 113 -4.79 -16.01 -2.53
N TRP A 114 -4.83 -14.76 -2.06
CA TRP A 114 -5.85 -14.30 -1.12
C TRP A 114 -7.27 -14.36 -1.70
N ASP A 115 -7.37 -14.36 -3.02
CA ASP A 115 -8.58 -14.33 -3.84
C ASP A 115 -8.70 -15.55 -4.77
N GLY A 116 -7.78 -16.51 -4.67
CA GLY A 116 -7.77 -17.72 -5.51
C GLY A 116 -7.44 -17.49 -7.00
N THR A 117 -6.95 -16.31 -7.39
CA THR A 117 -6.51 -16.04 -8.77
C THR A 117 -5.04 -16.40 -8.99
N SER A 118 -4.65 -16.60 -10.24
CA SER A 118 -3.26 -16.88 -10.59
C SER A 118 -2.36 -15.64 -10.43
N VAL A 119 -1.04 -15.82 -10.48
CA VAL A 119 -0.11 -14.69 -10.53
C VAL A 119 -0.18 -14.02 -11.90
N GLU A 120 -0.29 -14.82 -12.96
CA GLU A 120 -0.44 -14.35 -14.34
C GLU A 120 -1.61 -13.38 -14.52
N ALA A 121 -2.79 -13.73 -14.00
CA ALA A 121 -4.00 -12.92 -14.13
C ALA A 121 -3.87 -11.53 -13.48
N ARG A 122 -2.97 -11.38 -12.50
CA ARG A 122 -2.63 -10.09 -11.88
C ARG A 122 -1.51 -9.38 -12.64
N TYR A 123 -0.43 -10.11 -12.91
CA TYR A 123 0.79 -9.57 -13.51
C TYR A 123 0.57 -9.04 -14.92
N ASN A 124 -0.20 -9.73 -15.76
CA ASN A 124 -0.40 -9.37 -17.16
C ASN A 124 -1.44 -8.27 -17.39
N GLN A 125 -1.98 -7.64 -16.34
CA GLN A 125 -2.98 -6.58 -16.52
C GLN A 125 -2.34 -5.31 -17.08
N ALA A 126 -2.68 -5.01 -18.34
CA ALA A 126 -2.32 -3.76 -19.02
C ALA A 126 -3.26 -2.59 -18.68
N GLY A 127 -4.39 -2.87 -18.00
CA GLY A 127 -5.36 -1.85 -17.63
C GLY A 127 -4.78 -0.80 -16.67
N VAL A 128 -5.31 0.42 -16.78
CA VAL A 128 -4.95 1.56 -15.93
C VAL A 128 -6.20 2.23 -15.38
N THR A 129 -6.04 2.99 -14.31
CA THR A 129 -7.05 3.86 -13.74
C THR A 129 -6.41 5.15 -13.25
N THR A 130 -7.19 6.23 -13.13
CA THR A 130 -6.73 7.45 -12.48
C THR A 130 -6.68 7.23 -10.97
N PHE A 131 -5.60 7.65 -10.30
CA PHE A 131 -5.47 7.52 -8.86
C PHE A 131 -6.53 8.35 -8.11
N GLY A 132 -6.75 9.59 -8.55
CA GLY A 132 -7.88 10.41 -8.13
C GLY A 132 -9.21 9.86 -8.66
N LYS A 133 -10.22 9.75 -7.79
CA LYS A 133 -11.58 9.27 -8.14
C LYS A 133 -12.61 10.37 -8.38
N TYR A 134 -12.20 11.63 -8.23
CA TYR A 134 -13.10 12.79 -8.21
C TYR A 134 -12.66 13.90 -9.17
N SER A 135 -11.95 13.56 -10.25
CA SER A 135 -11.40 14.50 -11.23
C SER A 135 -12.43 15.44 -11.86
N ASN A 136 -13.71 15.09 -11.84
CA ASN A 136 -14.82 15.86 -12.43
C ASN A 136 -15.55 16.81 -11.48
N VAL A 137 -15.18 16.90 -10.21
CA VAL A 137 -15.81 17.86 -9.30
C VAL A 137 -15.10 19.22 -9.45
N SER A 138 -15.89 20.27 -9.69
CA SER A 138 -15.40 21.61 -10.01
C SER A 138 -15.03 22.41 -8.75
N GLY A 139 -13.95 23.20 -8.81
CA GLY A 139 -13.51 24.09 -7.71
C GLY A 139 -12.76 23.39 -6.57
N THR A 140 -12.41 22.12 -6.76
CA THR A 140 -11.95 21.22 -5.71
C THR A 140 -10.57 20.64 -6.06
N SER A 141 -9.77 20.27 -5.06
CA SER A 141 -8.38 19.82 -5.22
C SER A 141 -8.22 18.40 -5.79
N PHE A 142 -9.22 17.88 -6.51
CA PHE A 142 -9.24 16.47 -6.89
C PHE A 142 -8.41 16.16 -8.12
N ALA A 143 -8.42 17.06 -9.11
CA ALA A 143 -7.67 16.92 -10.36
C ALA A 143 -6.13 16.95 -10.16
N GLN A 144 -5.68 17.02 -8.91
CA GLN A 144 -4.29 17.21 -8.50
C GLN A 144 -3.64 15.89 -8.05
N LYS A 145 -4.43 14.83 -7.85
CA LYS A 145 -3.97 13.46 -7.59
C LYS A 145 -4.12 12.56 -8.82
N ASP A 146 -4.32 13.12 -10.02
CA ASP A 146 -4.62 12.40 -11.25
C ASP A 146 -3.37 11.75 -11.86
N HIS A 147 -2.77 10.83 -11.13
CA HIS A 147 -1.75 9.93 -11.68
C HIS A 147 -2.41 8.77 -12.41
N THR A 148 -1.87 8.39 -13.56
CA THR A 148 -2.18 7.10 -14.17
C THR A 148 -1.62 5.99 -13.30
N LYS A 149 -2.45 5.04 -12.87
CA LYS A 149 -2.04 3.88 -12.07
C LYS A 149 -2.36 2.62 -12.86
N ALA A 150 -1.37 1.77 -13.04
CA ALA A 150 -1.59 0.47 -13.63
C ALA A 150 -2.23 -0.49 -12.61
N PHE A 151 -3.05 -1.40 -13.11
CA PHE A 151 -3.56 -2.51 -12.29
C PHE A 151 -2.46 -3.54 -11.99
N SER A 152 -1.36 -3.57 -12.74
CA SER A 152 -0.16 -4.33 -12.43
C SER A 152 1.02 -3.38 -12.23
N ALA A 153 1.57 -3.29 -11.02
CA ALA A 153 2.65 -2.35 -10.71
C ALA A 153 4.00 -2.87 -11.16
N HIS A 154 4.16 -4.19 -11.26
CA HIS A 154 5.40 -4.81 -11.70
C HIS A 154 5.31 -5.22 -13.18
N GLY A 155 4.19 -5.82 -13.60
CA GLY A 155 3.99 -6.24 -15.00
C GLY A 155 3.51 -5.12 -15.94
N ASN A 156 3.07 -3.97 -15.42
CA ASN A 156 2.83 -2.75 -16.17
C ASN A 156 3.37 -1.52 -15.40
N ALA A 157 4.60 -1.65 -14.91
CA ALA A 157 5.29 -0.63 -14.10
C ALA A 157 5.46 0.70 -14.85
N VAL A 158 5.71 0.65 -16.15
CA VAL A 158 5.90 1.84 -17.00
C VAL A 158 4.67 2.75 -17.01
N ALA A 159 3.46 2.19 -16.96
CA ALA A 159 2.22 2.97 -16.89
C ALA A 159 1.79 3.30 -15.44
N ASN A 160 2.58 2.92 -14.43
CA ASN A 160 2.25 3.07 -13.03
C ASN A 160 2.87 4.33 -12.41
N GLU A 161 2.38 5.49 -12.82
CA GLU A 161 2.87 6.79 -12.38
C GLU A 161 2.79 6.97 -10.85
N GLY A 162 3.63 7.84 -10.34
CA GLY A 162 3.54 8.29 -8.96
C GLY A 162 4.68 9.22 -8.64
N GLY A 163 4.67 9.73 -7.42
CA GLY A 163 5.55 10.79 -7.00
C GLY A 163 4.79 11.76 -6.13
N TRP A 164 5.47 12.79 -5.68
CA TRP A 164 4.90 13.86 -4.89
C TRP A 164 5.74 15.12 -5.07
N SER A 165 5.19 16.27 -4.66
CA SER A 165 5.89 17.55 -4.70
C SER A 165 5.97 18.16 -3.30
N ALA A 166 6.86 19.14 -3.10
CA ALA A 166 6.97 19.86 -1.83
C ALA A 166 5.66 20.58 -1.41
N THR A 167 4.75 20.81 -2.36
CA THR A 167 3.43 21.38 -2.08
C THR A 167 2.39 20.32 -1.67
N GLY A 168 2.79 19.06 -1.59
CA GLY A 168 2.03 17.94 -1.03
C GLY A 168 0.84 17.49 -1.86
N GLU A 169 -0.13 16.87 -1.19
CA GLU A 169 -1.35 16.30 -1.79
C GLU A 169 -2.42 17.34 -2.17
N ASP A 170 -2.13 18.64 -2.00
CA ASP A 170 -3.06 19.74 -2.27
C ASP A 170 -2.89 20.34 -3.67
N PHE A 171 -1.90 19.87 -4.44
CA PHE A 171 -1.53 20.39 -5.75
C PHE A 171 -1.06 19.26 -6.66
N ALA A 172 -0.97 19.55 -7.96
CA ALA A 172 -0.51 18.58 -8.94
C ALA A 172 0.89 18.07 -8.55
N ALA A 173 1.02 16.74 -8.47
CA ALA A 173 2.28 16.08 -8.24
C ALA A 173 2.87 15.64 -9.59
N PRO A 174 4.17 15.91 -9.86
CA PRO A 174 4.83 15.32 -11.01
C PRO A 174 5.00 13.82 -10.82
N SER A 175 4.91 13.06 -11.91
CA SER A 175 5.36 11.66 -11.88
C SER A 175 6.88 11.65 -11.82
N THR A 176 7.43 11.10 -10.74
CA THR A 176 8.87 10.82 -10.56
C THR A 176 9.20 9.34 -10.77
N ARG A 177 8.19 8.53 -11.12
CA ARG A 177 8.28 7.07 -11.35
C ARG A 177 8.22 6.74 -12.85
N ASN A 178 8.93 7.50 -13.68
CA ASN A 178 8.90 7.36 -15.15
C ASN A 178 9.96 6.35 -15.64
N GLY A 179 9.91 5.13 -15.10
CA GLY A 179 10.79 4.06 -15.54
C GLY A 179 10.49 3.57 -16.96
N SER A 180 11.47 2.92 -17.59
CA SER A 180 11.37 2.37 -18.94
C SER A 180 11.12 0.85 -18.96
N GLU A 181 11.21 0.20 -17.80
CA GLU A 181 11.18 -1.26 -17.69
C GLU A 181 10.03 -1.76 -16.83
N ASN A 182 9.64 -3.02 -17.02
CA ASN A 182 8.79 -3.74 -16.07
C ASN A 182 9.66 -4.55 -15.08
N ILE A 183 9.14 -4.75 -13.87
CA ILE A 183 9.80 -5.57 -12.85
C ILE A 183 9.48 -7.03 -13.10
N GLN A 184 10.49 -7.83 -13.41
CA GLN A 184 10.37 -9.24 -13.77
C GLN A 184 10.30 -10.14 -12.54
N CYS A 185 9.77 -11.37 -12.69
CA CYS A 185 9.73 -12.34 -11.60
C CYS A 185 11.13 -12.62 -11.03
N TYR A 186 12.14 -12.66 -11.91
CA TYR A 186 13.54 -12.83 -11.53
C TYR A 186 14.00 -11.75 -10.56
N ASP A 187 13.56 -10.50 -10.68
CA ASP A 187 14.05 -9.39 -9.85
C ASP A 187 13.70 -9.61 -8.36
N CYS A 188 12.64 -10.37 -8.05
CA CYS A 188 12.18 -10.56 -6.67
C CYS A 188 12.24 -12.00 -6.15
N HIS A 189 12.38 -12.99 -7.04
CA HIS A 189 12.32 -14.40 -6.69
C HIS A 189 13.61 -15.14 -7.03
N SER A 190 14.02 -16.07 -6.17
CA SER A 190 15.10 -17.00 -6.47
C SER A 190 14.63 -18.13 -7.38
N SER A 191 15.51 -18.66 -8.22
CA SER A 191 15.13 -19.75 -9.13
C SER A 191 14.93 -21.11 -8.45
N HIS A 192 15.53 -21.33 -7.26
CA HIS A 192 15.53 -22.65 -6.57
C HIS A 192 15.08 -22.57 -5.11
N GLY A 193 14.12 -21.69 -4.82
CA GLY A 193 13.68 -21.41 -3.45
C GLY A 193 14.66 -20.50 -2.69
N SER A 194 14.36 -20.26 -1.43
CA SER A 194 15.06 -19.29 -0.58
C SER A 194 15.35 -19.89 0.78
N PHE A 195 16.57 -19.71 1.29
CA PHE A 195 16.94 -20.01 2.67
C PHE A 195 16.64 -18.84 3.61
N THR A 196 15.92 -17.83 3.14
CA THR A 196 15.45 -16.72 3.98
C THR A 196 14.58 -17.24 5.12
N THR A 197 14.95 -16.91 6.34
CA THR A 197 14.26 -17.35 7.56
C THR A 197 13.39 -16.21 8.13
N GLY A 198 12.46 -16.57 9.02
CA GLY A 198 11.52 -15.63 9.63
C GLY A 198 10.20 -15.56 8.87
N ILE A 199 9.50 -14.42 8.99
CA ILE A 199 8.21 -14.20 8.34
C ILE A 199 8.47 -13.69 6.91
N THR A 200 8.26 -14.52 5.91
CA THR A 200 8.50 -14.18 4.49
C THR A 200 7.21 -14.06 3.68
N SER A 201 6.11 -14.67 4.13
CA SER A 201 4.79 -14.68 3.48
C SER A 201 3.67 -14.17 4.39
N SER A 202 2.60 -13.62 3.80
CA SER A 202 1.37 -13.26 4.53
C SER A 202 0.44 -14.46 4.78
N TYR A 203 0.67 -15.58 4.11
CA TYR A 203 -0.04 -16.83 4.32
C TYR A 203 0.76 -17.79 5.22
N ARG A 204 0.04 -18.69 5.90
CA ARG A 204 0.64 -19.77 6.68
C ARG A 204 1.04 -20.95 5.81
N THR A 205 2.20 -21.53 6.09
CA THR A 205 2.70 -22.75 5.43
C THR A 205 2.24 -24.02 6.14
N PHE A 206 2.57 -25.18 5.56
CA PHE A 206 2.22 -26.51 6.08
C PHE A 206 2.64 -26.77 7.54
N ASP A 207 3.68 -26.10 8.02
CA ASP A 207 4.20 -26.18 9.39
C ASP A 207 3.64 -25.11 10.33
N ASN A 208 2.59 -24.40 9.91
CA ASN A 208 1.98 -23.24 10.60
C ASN A 208 2.88 -22.01 10.77
N SER A 209 4.05 -21.99 10.13
CA SER A 209 4.91 -20.81 10.05
C SER A 209 4.46 -19.85 8.95
N PHE A 210 5.17 -18.74 8.80
CA PHE A 210 5.00 -17.76 7.71
C PHE A 210 6.26 -17.70 6.82
N GLY A 211 7.07 -18.77 6.79
CA GLY A 211 8.38 -18.82 6.14
C GLY A 211 8.37 -19.33 4.69
N GLY A 212 7.23 -19.25 3.99
CA GLY A 212 7.02 -19.97 2.71
C GLY A 212 7.28 -19.20 1.44
N ALA A 213 7.50 -17.87 1.50
CA ALA A 213 7.72 -17.10 0.30
C ALA A 213 9.12 -17.33 -0.28
N ASN A 214 9.18 -17.46 -1.59
CA ASN A 214 10.43 -17.51 -2.33
C ASN A 214 11.00 -16.09 -2.51
N LEU A 215 11.65 -15.57 -1.47
CA LEU A 215 12.32 -14.27 -1.54
C LEU A 215 13.70 -14.40 -2.18
N LYS A 216 14.15 -13.34 -2.82
CA LYS A 216 15.42 -13.38 -3.54
C LYS A 216 16.59 -13.61 -2.59
N GLU A 217 17.43 -14.52 -3.01
CA GLU A 217 18.74 -14.83 -2.47
C GLU A 217 19.70 -15.06 -3.63
N THR A 218 20.87 -14.42 -3.57
CA THR A 218 21.89 -14.48 -4.60
C THR A 218 23.23 -14.82 -3.98
N GLN A 219 24.10 -15.44 -4.78
CA GLN A 219 25.49 -15.66 -4.43
C GLN A 219 26.38 -15.08 -5.53
N ALA A 220 27.35 -14.26 -5.15
CA ALA A 220 28.28 -13.68 -6.10
C ALA A 220 29.00 -14.78 -6.91
N GLY A 221 29.07 -14.59 -8.23
CA GLY A 221 29.67 -15.53 -9.17
C GLY A 221 28.79 -16.70 -9.60
N LYS A 222 27.53 -16.79 -9.12
CA LYS A 222 26.57 -17.82 -9.55
C LYS A 222 25.41 -17.17 -10.29
N GLY A 223 24.96 -17.79 -11.39
CA GLY A 223 23.78 -17.33 -12.13
C GLY A 223 23.88 -15.89 -12.64
N GLY A 224 25.10 -15.40 -12.87
CA GLY A 224 25.37 -14.03 -13.31
C GLY A 224 25.37 -12.97 -12.19
N TYR A 225 25.08 -13.32 -10.94
CA TYR A 225 25.05 -12.32 -9.87
C TYR A 225 26.44 -11.82 -9.50
N MET A 226 26.56 -10.50 -9.43
CA MET A 226 27.78 -9.83 -8.98
C MET A 226 27.87 -9.73 -7.45
N VAL A 227 26.76 -9.94 -6.75
CA VAL A 227 26.68 -9.79 -5.29
C VAL A 227 26.02 -10.96 -4.60
N THR A 228 26.46 -11.19 -3.37
CA THR A 228 25.77 -12.08 -2.43
C THR A 228 24.74 -11.26 -1.67
N TYR A 229 23.48 -11.65 -1.80
CA TYR A 229 22.35 -10.97 -1.19
C TYR A 229 21.39 -11.99 -0.61
N LYS A 230 20.74 -11.63 0.49
CA LYS A 230 19.65 -12.39 1.07
C LYS A 230 18.69 -11.42 1.74
N ALA A 231 17.41 -11.53 1.41
CA ALA A 231 16.37 -10.79 2.11
C ALA A 231 16.47 -11.08 3.62
N SER A 232 16.42 -10.05 4.46
CA SER A 232 16.61 -10.19 5.90
C SER A 232 15.71 -9.22 6.65
N ALA A 233 15.30 -9.62 7.85
CA ALA A 233 14.53 -8.75 8.72
C ALA A 233 15.39 -7.53 9.09
N GLU A 234 14.74 -6.38 9.22
CA GLU A 234 15.37 -5.16 9.68
C GLU A 234 14.58 -4.59 10.85
N THR A 235 15.27 -4.09 11.86
CA THR A 235 14.64 -3.34 12.95
C THR A 235 15.35 -2.01 13.08
N ASN A 236 14.57 -0.93 13.08
CA ASN A 236 15.05 0.42 13.34
C ASN A 236 14.37 0.98 14.60
N ALA A 237 14.58 2.26 14.89
CA ALA A 237 14.05 2.88 16.11
C ALA A 237 12.51 2.96 16.17
N ALA A 238 11.82 2.82 15.03
CA ALA A 238 10.36 2.93 14.95
C ALA A 238 9.67 1.60 14.58
N ASN A 239 10.33 0.73 13.81
CA ASN A 239 9.70 -0.42 13.14
C ASN A 239 10.50 -1.70 13.17
N THR A 240 9.76 -2.79 12.95
CA THR A 240 10.30 -4.09 12.59
C THR A 240 9.75 -4.48 11.21
N LEU A 241 10.64 -4.54 10.23
CA LEU A 241 10.35 -5.00 8.88
C LEU A 241 10.76 -6.46 8.77
N ASN A 242 9.81 -7.32 8.41
CA ASN A 242 10.15 -8.71 8.11
C ASN A 242 10.80 -8.83 6.73
N PRO A 243 11.53 -9.93 6.43
CA PRO A 243 12.32 -10.06 5.21
C PRO A 243 11.56 -9.74 3.92
N GLY A 244 10.28 -10.10 3.84
CA GLY A 244 9.43 -9.80 2.68
C GLY A 244 9.22 -8.30 2.46
N ALA A 245 9.04 -7.51 3.53
CA ALA A 245 8.94 -6.06 3.42
C ALA A 245 10.32 -5.42 3.14
N ALA A 246 11.36 -5.90 3.81
CA ALA A 246 12.72 -5.37 3.65
C ALA A 246 13.21 -5.51 2.20
N GLN A 247 12.89 -6.60 1.50
CA GLN A 247 13.22 -6.76 0.08
C GLN A 247 12.54 -5.71 -0.80
N CYS A 248 11.27 -5.35 -0.52
CA CYS A 248 10.59 -4.28 -1.24
C CYS A 248 11.34 -2.96 -1.09
N PHE A 249 11.71 -2.59 0.15
CA PHE A 249 12.48 -1.38 0.43
C PHE A 249 13.89 -1.40 -0.16
N ASP A 250 14.54 -2.58 -0.18
CA ASP A 250 15.83 -2.75 -0.85
C ASP A 250 15.75 -2.39 -2.34
N CYS A 251 14.63 -2.69 -3.01
CA CYS A 251 14.42 -2.24 -4.39
C CYS A 251 14.01 -0.77 -4.48
N HIS A 252 13.00 -0.39 -3.70
CA HIS A 252 12.33 0.90 -3.81
C HIS A 252 13.19 2.08 -3.37
N GLU A 253 14.14 1.87 -2.46
CA GLU A 253 14.94 2.94 -1.86
C GLU A 253 16.44 2.85 -2.19
N THR A 254 16.90 1.75 -2.81
CA THR A 254 18.26 1.69 -3.36
C THR A 254 18.23 2.18 -4.79
N ARG A 255 19.04 3.19 -5.12
CA ARG A 255 19.09 3.76 -6.48
C ARG A 255 19.60 2.74 -7.49
N ASP A 256 20.79 2.23 -7.27
CA ASP A 256 21.53 1.41 -8.22
C ASP A 256 21.88 0.05 -7.63
N ALA A 257 21.95 -0.95 -8.50
CA ALA A 257 22.56 -2.23 -8.18
C ALA A 257 24.00 -2.04 -7.66
N GLY A 258 24.39 -2.87 -6.70
CA GLY A 258 25.60 -2.74 -5.91
C GLY A 258 25.51 -3.71 -4.75
N ALA A 259 25.51 -3.21 -3.51
CA ALA A 259 25.29 -4.06 -2.33
C ALA A 259 23.95 -4.83 -2.36
N LYS A 260 22.99 -4.32 -3.14
CA LYS A 260 21.76 -5.02 -3.51
C LYS A 260 21.82 -5.36 -5.00
N PRO A 261 21.29 -6.50 -5.43
CA PRO A 261 21.29 -6.93 -6.84
C PRO A 261 20.50 -6.03 -7.81
N TRP A 262 19.65 -5.13 -7.32
CA TRP A 262 18.82 -4.23 -8.12
C TRP A 262 18.65 -2.88 -7.42
N GLY A 263 18.01 -1.93 -8.11
CA GLY A 263 17.63 -0.63 -7.57
C GLY A 263 16.60 0.09 -8.45
N TYR A 264 15.89 1.06 -7.87
CA TYR A 264 14.80 1.77 -8.55
C TYR A 264 15.24 2.48 -9.85
N PHE A 265 16.48 2.94 -9.94
CA PHE A 265 17.03 3.55 -11.16
C PHE A 265 17.59 2.47 -12.08
N SER A 266 18.51 1.64 -11.59
CA SER A 266 19.21 0.65 -12.44
C SER A 266 18.32 -0.46 -13.01
N THR A 267 17.17 -0.75 -12.38
CA THR A 267 16.28 -1.85 -12.79
C THR A 267 15.00 -1.36 -13.43
N PHE A 268 14.38 -0.31 -12.87
CA PHE A 268 13.13 0.25 -13.37
C PHE A 268 13.34 1.52 -14.22
N GLY A 269 14.31 2.35 -13.85
CA GLY A 269 14.58 3.64 -14.50
C GLY A 269 13.92 4.85 -13.83
N ALA A 270 13.48 4.74 -12.56
CA ALA A 270 12.97 5.90 -11.84
C ALA A 270 14.10 6.83 -11.36
N ASP A 271 13.87 8.13 -11.40
CA ASP A 271 14.86 9.14 -10.96
C ASP A 271 14.89 9.31 -9.43
N GLU A 272 13.79 8.96 -8.75
CA GLU A 272 13.61 9.11 -7.31
C GLU A 272 13.16 7.80 -6.65
N PRO A 273 13.42 7.61 -5.34
CA PRO A 273 12.92 6.46 -4.59
C PRO A 273 11.41 6.25 -4.74
N ILE A 274 10.98 4.99 -4.76
CA ILE A 274 9.57 4.59 -4.84
C ILE A 274 8.94 4.66 -3.45
N ILE A 275 8.77 5.89 -2.97
CA ILE A 275 8.21 6.24 -1.65
C ILE A 275 6.97 7.12 -1.79
N GLY A 276 6.06 7.08 -0.81
CA GLY A 276 4.88 7.93 -0.74
C GLY A 276 5.14 9.27 -0.04
N TYR A 277 4.33 10.30 -0.33
CA TYR A 277 4.44 11.64 0.27
C TYR A 277 4.47 11.64 1.81
N ARG A 278 3.71 10.71 2.42
CA ARG A 278 3.55 10.59 3.87
C ARG A 278 4.44 9.53 4.49
N ASP A 279 5.08 8.72 3.65
CA ASP A 279 5.97 7.66 4.07
C ASP A 279 7.35 8.27 4.39
N THR A 280 8.08 7.62 5.28
CA THR A 280 9.49 7.95 5.54
C THR A 280 10.35 6.79 5.03
N ALA A 281 11.65 7.01 4.84
CA ALA A 281 12.56 5.95 4.40
C ALA A 281 12.48 4.77 5.37
N ARG A 282 12.23 3.56 4.84
CA ARG A 282 11.99 2.33 5.65
C ARG A 282 10.99 2.51 6.80
N LEU A 283 10.08 3.47 6.64
CA LEU A 283 9.06 3.87 7.60
C LEU A 283 9.59 4.35 8.97
N ASP A 284 10.88 4.68 9.08
CA ASP A 284 11.60 5.05 10.32
C ASP A 284 11.01 6.17 11.20
N GLY A 285 9.96 6.87 10.75
CA GLY A 285 9.27 7.91 11.49
C GLY A 285 9.98 9.27 11.51
N VAL A 286 11.10 9.44 10.78
CA VAL A 286 11.94 10.64 10.84
C VAL A 286 11.41 11.77 9.96
N ASN A 287 11.71 11.79 8.65
CA ASN A 287 11.32 12.88 7.75
C ASN A 287 10.44 12.37 6.61
N ASN A 288 9.41 13.14 6.26
CA ASN A 288 8.52 12.92 5.12
C ASN A 288 8.05 14.27 4.57
N GLY A 289 7.44 14.24 3.38
CA GLY A 289 6.97 15.45 2.72
C GLY A 289 5.94 16.24 3.54
N VAL A 290 5.21 15.60 4.46
CA VAL A 290 4.28 16.26 5.39
C VAL A 290 5.00 17.15 6.39
N LYS A 291 6.10 16.64 6.98
CA LYS A 291 6.93 17.37 7.94
C LYS A 291 7.74 18.46 7.26
N ASP A 292 8.20 18.20 6.03
CA ASP A 292 8.94 19.19 5.22
C ASP A 292 8.06 20.37 4.84
N ARG A 293 6.81 20.11 4.44
CA ARG A 293 5.83 21.14 4.07
C ARG A 293 5.35 21.96 5.27
N PHE A 294 5.13 21.31 6.41
CA PHE A 294 4.61 21.96 7.61
C PHE A 294 5.62 21.91 8.75
N SER A 295 6.40 22.99 8.90
CA SER A 295 7.44 23.09 9.93
C SER A 295 6.95 22.83 11.35
N TYR A 296 5.71 23.19 11.69
CA TYR A 296 5.10 22.89 13.00
C TYR A 296 4.88 21.39 13.27
N ARG A 297 5.06 20.52 12.25
CA ARG A 297 5.02 19.06 12.37
C ARG A 297 6.40 18.42 12.51
N SER A 298 7.48 19.17 12.25
CA SER A 298 8.86 18.65 12.29
C SER A 298 9.24 18.03 13.63
N GLY A 299 8.76 18.59 14.75
CA GLY A 299 8.99 18.08 16.09
C GLY A 299 8.15 16.88 16.51
N LYS A 300 7.27 16.37 15.64
CA LYS A 300 6.49 15.16 15.95
C LYS A 300 7.29 13.93 15.59
N THR A 301 7.46 13.03 16.56
CA THR A 301 7.88 11.66 16.27
C THR A 301 6.85 11.05 15.34
N GLY A 302 7.28 10.59 14.16
CA GLY A 302 6.38 9.88 13.25
C GLY A 302 5.99 8.58 13.92
N ILE A 303 4.69 8.32 14.06
CA ILE A 303 4.21 7.02 14.51
C ILE A 303 4.07 6.21 13.24
N SER A 304 4.93 5.22 13.03
CA SER A 304 4.72 4.33 11.90
C SER A 304 3.43 3.53 12.14
N GLY A 305 2.68 3.24 11.08
CA GLY A 305 1.38 2.59 11.13
C GLY A 305 1.51 1.10 11.47
N HIS A 306 1.16 0.24 10.52
CA HIS A 306 1.10 -1.21 10.74
C HIS A 306 2.46 -1.93 10.93
N TYR A 307 3.57 -1.18 10.92
CA TYR A 307 4.94 -1.71 11.04
C TYR A 307 5.63 -1.32 12.35
N SER A 308 4.96 -0.50 13.16
CA SER A 308 5.60 0.17 14.29
C SER A 308 5.42 -0.55 15.60
N HIS A 309 6.51 -0.60 16.36
CA HIS A 309 6.49 -1.00 17.76
C HIS A 309 6.41 0.21 18.72
N ILE A 310 6.44 1.45 18.21
CA ILE A 310 6.22 2.67 19.01
C ILE A 310 4.74 3.11 18.99
N SER A 311 3.92 2.52 18.13
CA SER A 311 2.46 2.66 18.16
C SER A 311 1.90 2.15 19.47
N GLY A 312 1.01 2.93 20.10
CA GLY A 312 0.28 2.47 21.27
C GLY A 312 -0.61 1.27 20.94
N ASN A 313 -0.92 0.46 21.97
CA ASN A 313 -1.85 -0.67 21.80
C ASN A 313 -3.18 -0.20 21.21
N LEU A 314 -3.69 -0.97 20.25
CA LEU A 314 -5.04 -0.76 19.73
C LEU A 314 -6.06 -0.96 20.86
N VAL A 315 -7.10 -0.11 20.85
CA VAL A 315 -8.20 -0.19 21.82
C VAL A 315 -9.08 -1.42 21.57
N SER A 316 -9.16 -1.88 20.31
CA SER A 316 -9.76 -3.15 19.92
C SER A 316 -8.69 -4.10 19.36
N THR A 317 -8.86 -5.39 19.61
CA THR A 317 -7.99 -6.41 19.03
C THR A 317 -8.37 -6.63 17.57
N PRO A 318 -7.43 -6.53 16.61
CA PRO A 318 -7.72 -6.85 15.23
C PRO A 318 -7.89 -8.37 15.07
N GLU A 319 -8.73 -8.79 14.12
CA GLU A 319 -8.97 -10.21 13.84
C GLU A 319 -7.75 -10.88 13.19
N GLU A 320 -6.92 -10.11 12.49
CA GLU A 320 -5.74 -10.58 11.80
C GLU A 320 -4.55 -9.62 11.98
N GLN A 321 -3.34 -10.15 11.73
CA GLN A 321 -2.08 -9.40 11.82
C GLN A 321 -1.39 -9.32 10.45
N ILE A 322 -0.85 -8.15 10.13
CA ILE A 322 -0.07 -7.90 8.90
C ILE A 322 1.35 -8.48 8.99
N ASN A 323 1.81 -8.80 10.21
CA ASN A 323 3.11 -9.40 10.47
C ASN A 323 4.29 -8.62 9.86
N GLY A 324 4.25 -7.29 9.84
CA GLY A 324 5.34 -6.47 9.29
C GLY A 324 5.66 -6.73 7.81
N LEU A 325 4.66 -7.15 7.02
CA LEU A 325 4.79 -7.41 5.58
C LEU A 325 3.98 -6.43 4.73
N CYS A 326 4.61 -5.87 3.69
CA CYS A 326 3.91 -5.13 2.63
C CYS A 326 2.86 -6.01 1.95
N SER A 327 3.21 -7.27 1.72
CA SER A 327 2.36 -8.24 1.04
C SER A 327 1.15 -8.71 1.87
N GLY A 328 0.98 -8.25 3.10
CA GLY A 328 -0.28 -8.42 3.84
C GLY A 328 -1.40 -7.59 3.23
N CYS A 329 -1.08 -6.37 2.77
CA CYS A 329 -2.05 -5.44 2.19
C CYS A 329 -1.86 -5.26 0.68
N HIS A 330 -0.63 -5.31 0.20
CA HIS A 330 -0.28 -5.07 -1.19
C HIS A 330 -0.04 -6.37 -1.96
N ASP A 331 -0.29 -6.35 -3.26
CA ASP A 331 0.11 -7.41 -4.17
C ASP A 331 1.00 -6.81 -5.26
N PRO A 332 2.32 -7.04 -5.26
CA PRO A 332 3.20 -6.42 -6.26
C PRO A 332 2.88 -6.87 -7.68
N HIS A 333 2.26 -8.05 -7.84
CA HIS A 333 1.89 -8.57 -9.14
C HIS A 333 0.70 -7.84 -9.75
N GLY A 334 -0.20 -7.27 -8.94
CA GLY A 334 -1.35 -6.53 -9.46
C GLY A 334 -2.62 -6.68 -8.65
N VAL A 335 -3.60 -5.88 -9.01
CA VAL A 335 -4.96 -5.89 -8.47
C VAL A 335 -5.66 -7.20 -8.86
N SER A 336 -6.47 -7.76 -7.95
CA SER A 336 -7.25 -8.95 -8.27
C SER A 336 -8.27 -8.71 -9.39
N PRO A 337 -8.29 -9.56 -10.42
CA PRO A 337 -9.35 -9.57 -11.43
C PRO A 337 -10.76 -9.71 -10.85
N THR A 338 -10.91 -10.43 -9.74
CA THR A 338 -12.21 -10.74 -9.11
C THR A 338 -12.96 -9.52 -8.60
N LEU A 339 -12.28 -8.39 -8.45
CA LEU A 339 -12.89 -7.12 -8.06
C LEU A 339 -13.76 -6.51 -9.17
N GLY A 340 -13.67 -6.99 -10.42
CA GLY A 340 -14.45 -6.46 -11.55
C GLY A 340 -14.30 -4.94 -11.69
N ASP A 341 -15.42 -4.22 -11.76
CA ASP A 341 -15.42 -2.75 -11.89
C ASP A 341 -14.79 -2.01 -10.68
N ASN A 342 -14.63 -2.70 -9.54
CA ASN A 342 -14.00 -2.14 -8.35
C ASN A 342 -12.47 -2.22 -8.36
N GLN A 343 -11.84 -2.84 -9.37
CA GLN A 343 -10.38 -2.84 -9.52
C GLN A 343 -9.79 -1.42 -9.49
N GLN A 344 -10.54 -0.44 -10.00
CA GLN A 344 -10.13 0.96 -9.96
C GLN A 344 -9.91 1.47 -8.54
N TYR A 345 -10.62 0.95 -7.55
CA TYR A 345 -10.43 1.33 -6.14
C TYR A 345 -9.35 0.52 -5.46
N ALA A 346 -8.68 -0.42 -6.13
CA ALA A 346 -7.60 -1.20 -5.52
C ALA A 346 -6.22 -0.60 -5.81
N VAL A 347 -6.13 0.68 -6.22
CA VAL A 347 -4.86 1.40 -6.38
C VAL A 347 -4.62 2.42 -5.24
N PRO A 348 -3.42 2.51 -4.63
CA PRO A 348 -2.21 1.75 -4.96
C PRO A 348 -2.45 0.26 -4.68
N LEU A 349 -1.79 -0.64 -5.42
CA LEU A 349 -2.11 -2.07 -5.50
C LEU A 349 -2.45 -2.75 -4.17
N LEU A 350 -3.71 -2.73 -3.76
CA LEU A 350 -4.19 -3.31 -2.52
C LEU A 350 -4.96 -4.59 -2.83
N LYS A 351 -4.87 -5.56 -1.93
CA LYS A 351 -5.55 -6.85 -2.01
C LYS A 351 -7.03 -6.69 -1.69
N GLY A 352 -7.76 -5.93 -2.50
CA GLY A 352 -9.12 -5.49 -2.21
C GLY A 352 -9.26 -4.01 -2.51
N THR A 353 -10.37 -3.42 -2.10
CA THR A 353 -10.67 -2.02 -2.40
C THR A 353 -10.10 -1.05 -1.38
N TRP A 354 -9.83 0.18 -1.79
CA TRP A 354 -9.28 1.24 -0.97
C TRP A 354 -9.34 2.58 -1.69
N LEU A 355 -10.05 3.52 -1.11
CA LEU A 355 -10.10 4.86 -1.66
C LEU A 355 -9.06 5.75 -0.99
N THR A 356 -8.13 6.32 -1.74
CA THR A 356 -7.28 7.41 -1.22
C THR A 356 -8.13 8.60 -0.81
N SER A 357 -7.76 9.24 0.30
CA SER A 357 -8.49 10.38 0.85
C SER A 357 -8.78 11.45 -0.22
N PRO A 358 -10.06 11.76 -0.48
CA PRO A 358 -10.45 12.82 -1.41
C PRO A 358 -10.17 14.22 -0.85
N TYR A 359 -9.86 14.30 0.44
CA TYR A 359 -9.69 15.54 1.15
C TYR A 359 -8.28 16.11 0.91
N ARG A 360 -8.21 17.44 0.92
CA ARG A 360 -6.95 18.15 1.08
C ARG A 360 -6.23 17.67 2.32
N GLU A 361 -4.91 17.80 2.29
CA GLU A 361 -4.11 17.63 3.47
C GLU A 361 -4.65 18.51 4.59
N ASP A 362 -4.99 17.88 5.70
CA ASP A 362 -5.55 18.60 6.82
C ASP A 362 -4.46 19.49 7.41
N SER A 363 -4.71 20.79 7.53
CA SER A 363 -3.80 21.77 8.11
C SER A 363 -4.58 22.98 8.64
N PRO A 364 -4.12 23.63 9.72
CA PRO A 364 -4.70 24.89 10.17
C PRO A 364 -4.63 25.93 9.05
N GLN A 365 -5.73 26.61 8.73
CA GLN A 365 -5.71 27.68 7.73
C GLN A 365 -5.12 28.96 8.33
N MET A 366 -4.11 29.53 7.69
CA MET A 366 -3.60 30.87 7.99
C MET A 366 -4.30 31.94 7.12
N ASN A 367 -4.56 33.11 7.69
CA ASN A 367 -5.00 34.33 6.99
C ASN A 367 -6.33 34.22 6.21
N LEU A 368 -7.44 33.92 6.88
CA LEU A 368 -8.78 33.88 6.27
C LEU A 368 -9.35 35.25 5.82
N GLY A 369 -8.63 36.35 5.98
CA GLY A 369 -9.16 37.69 5.74
C GLY A 369 -10.39 38.01 6.60
N THR A 370 -11.13 39.06 6.24
CA THR A 370 -12.39 39.45 6.92
C THR A 370 -13.62 38.69 6.42
N ASN A 371 -13.51 37.88 5.36
CA ASN A 371 -14.61 37.14 4.75
C ASN A 371 -14.47 35.64 5.00
N ILE A 372 -14.88 35.21 6.20
CA ILE A 372 -15.00 33.79 6.54
C ILE A 372 -16.43 33.34 6.21
N SER A 373 -16.61 32.56 5.15
CA SER A 373 -17.89 31.89 4.82
C SER A 373 -17.90 30.45 5.37
N ALA A 374 -19.09 29.89 5.60
CA ALA A 374 -19.27 28.49 6.03
C ALA A 374 -18.59 27.47 5.08
N SER A 375 -18.49 27.81 3.78
CA SER A 375 -17.74 27.06 2.78
C SER A 375 -16.23 26.96 3.03
N ASN A 376 -15.65 27.86 3.85
CA ASN A 376 -14.22 27.85 4.14
C ASN A 376 -13.85 26.89 5.28
N VAL A 377 -14.81 26.47 6.13
CA VAL A 377 -14.57 25.70 7.37
C VAL A 377 -15.11 24.27 7.37
N GLN A 378 -16.11 23.97 6.55
CA GLN A 378 -16.72 22.62 6.49
C GLN A 378 -15.97 21.76 5.46
N ILE A 379 -15.31 20.69 5.92
CA ILE A 379 -14.44 19.84 5.08
C ILE A 379 -15.20 19.26 3.89
N ASP A 380 -16.34 18.59 4.12
CA ASP A 380 -17.13 18.00 3.04
C ASP A 380 -17.66 19.05 2.06
N ARG A 381 -18.08 20.23 2.52
CA ARG A 381 -18.52 21.32 1.63
C ARG A 381 -17.37 21.91 0.82
N LYS A 382 -16.20 22.05 1.43
CA LYS A 382 -14.98 22.51 0.76
C LYS A 382 -14.49 21.49 -0.25
N THR A 383 -14.74 20.20 0.02
CA THR A 383 -14.30 19.10 -0.81
C THR A 383 -15.32 18.80 -1.91
N PHE A 384 -16.63 18.79 -1.68
CA PHE A 384 -17.64 18.34 -2.64
C PHE A 384 -18.64 19.44 -3.07
N GLY A 385 -18.51 20.67 -2.57
CA GLY A 385 -19.36 21.82 -2.95
C GLY A 385 -20.57 22.05 -2.05
N ASP A 386 -21.61 22.69 -2.58
CA ASP A 386 -22.83 23.01 -1.81
C ASP A 386 -23.60 21.74 -1.41
N LEU A 387 -23.69 21.49 -0.10
CA LEU A 387 -24.40 20.34 0.48
C LEU A 387 -25.93 20.49 0.48
N THR A 388 -26.50 21.59 -0.03
CA THR A 388 -27.96 21.68 -0.24
C THR A 388 -28.50 20.53 -1.12
N ASN A 389 -27.65 19.91 -1.95
CA ASN A 389 -27.93 18.70 -2.74
C ASN A 389 -27.12 17.44 -2.35
N ARG A 390 -26.48 17.42 -1.16
CA ARG A 390 -25.80 16.24 -0.56
C ARG A 390 -24.77 15.49 -1.45
N SER A 391 -23.89 16.20 -2.13
CA SER A 391 -22.71 15.55 -2.75
C SER A 391 -21.70 15.17 -1.66
N HIS A 392 -21.59 13.90 -1.30
CA HIS A 392 -20.50 13.33 -0.47
C HIS A 392 -19.68 12.35 -1.32
N ILE A 393 -18.76 11.60 -0.70
CA ILE A 393 -18.15 10.44 -1.38
C ILE A 393 -19.27 9.56 -1.93
N THR A 394 -19.14 9.09 -3.18
CA THR A 394 -20.16 8.28 -3.85
C THR A 394 -19.99 6.79 -3.56
N GLU A 395 -18.77 6.39 -3.25
CA GLU A 395 -18.32 5.03 -2.96
C GLU A 395 -18.99 4.47 -1.72
N ASP A 396 -19.37 3.20 -1.75
CA ASP A 396 -19.79 2.48 -0.56
C ASP A 396 -18.60 1.85 0.19
N VAL A 397 -18.91 1.19 1.31
CA VAL A 397 -17.89 0.58 2.16
C VAL A 397 -17.09 -0.50 1.43
N ASP A 398 -17.71 -1.23 0.49
CA ASP A 398 -17.06 -2.27 -0.29
C ASP A 398 -16.12 -1.69 -1.34
N GLN A 399 -16.20 -0.39 -1.63
CA GLN A 399 -15.32 0.33 -2.54
C GLN A 399 -14.21 1.12 -1.83
N PHE A 400 -14.44 1.63 -0.62
CA PHE A 400 -13.41 2.44 0.06
C PHE A 400 -12.67 1.73 1.20
N ALA A 401 -13.25 0.70 1.81
CA ALA A 401 -12.68 0.11 3.03
C ALA A 401 -11.80 -1.12 2.76
N GLY A 402 -12.15 -1.91 1.74
CA GLY A 402 -11.58 -3.22 1.40
C GLY A 402 -10.91 -3.96 2.55
N LEU A 403 -9.59 -4.15 2.50
CA LEU A 403 -8.88 -4.98 3.49
C LEU A 403 -8.94 -4.47 4.92
N CYS A 404 -9.24 -3.19 5.14
CA CYS A 404 -9.33 -2.66 6.49
C CYS A 404 -10.34 -3.47 7.30
N LEU A 405 -11.46 -3.89 6.70
CA LEU A 405 -12.53 -4.60 7.42
C LEU A 405 -12.25 -6.06 7.68
N ARG A 406 -11.26 -6.65 7.01
CA ARG A 406 -10.79 -7.99 7.32
C ARG A 406 -10.06 -8.05 8.66
N CYS A 407 -9.36 -6.98 9.02
CA CYS A 407 -8.66 -6.89 10.31
C CYS A 407 -9.47 -6.08 11.35
N HIS A 408 -10.26 -5.10 10.89
CA HIS A 408 -11.02 -4.17 11.70
C HIS A 408 -12.50 -4.24 11.36
N PRO A 409 -13.20 -5.31 11.79
CA PRO A 409 -14.60 -5.50 11.48
C PRO A 409 -15.46 -4.37 12.08
N LYS A 410 -16.50 -3.97 11.36
CA LYS A 410 -17.35 -2.82 11.72
C LYS A 410 -17.94 -2.97 13.12
N GLU A 411 -18.39 -4.16 13.47
CA GLU A 411 -18.97 -4.55 14.75
C GLU A 411 -18.00 -4.41 15.93
N SER A 412 -16.69 -4.42 15.68
CA SER A 412 -15.68 -4.15 16.71
C SER A 412 -15.36 -2.67 16.86
N LEU A 413 -15.77 -1.85 15.89
CA LEU A 413 -15.47 -0.42 15.83
C LEU A 413 -16.70 0.47 16.08
N THR A 414 -17.91 -0.05 15.94
CA THR A 414 -19.18 0.67 16.06
C THR A 414 -20.21 -0.17 16.81
N ASP A 415 -21.20 0.49 17.40
CA ASP A 415 -22.46 -0.14 17.82
C ASP A 415 -23.56 0.32 16.84
N ASP A 416 -24.66 -0.44 16.70
CA ASP A 416 -25.86 -0.07 15.92
C ASP A 416 -26.56 1.16 16.53
N TYR A 417 -25.92 2.32 16.41
CA TYR A 417 -26.34 3.55 17.04
C TYR A 417 -27.59 4.09 16.35
N ASP A 418 -28.69 4.01 17.08
CA ASP A 418 -29.89 4.77 16.81
C ASP A 418 -29.74 6.18 17.44
N PRO A 419 -29.89 7.27 16.66
CA PRO A 419 -29.84 8.63 17.17
C PRO A 419 -30.88 8.97 18.26
N GLN A 420 -31.82 8.07 18.55
CA GLN A 420 -32.78 8.17 19.65
C GLN A 420 -32.33 7.51 20.97
N ILE A 421 -31.18 6.81 21.00
CA ILE A 421 -30.68 6.16 22.22
C ILE A 421 -30.17 7.20 23.22
N VAL A 422 -30.59 7.04 24.48
CA VAL A 422 -30.33 7.97 25.61
C VAL A 422 -28.88 7.88 26.10
N ASP A 423 -28.23 6.73 25.94
CA ASP A 423 -26.84 6.48 26.35
C ASP A 423 -25.86 6.61 25.18
N LYS A 424 -25.52 7.86 24.85
CA LYS A 424 -24.54 8.16 23.79
C LYS A 424 -23.15 7.65 24.17
N PRO A 425 -22.37 7.07 23.23
CA PRO A 425 -20.98 6.74 23.47
C PRO A 425 -20.17 7.96 23.96
N ALA A 426 -19.18 7.67 24.81
CA ALA A 426 -18.33 8.71 25.39
C ALA A 426 -17.71 9.60 24.29
N TRP A 427 -17.55 10.88 24.63
CA TRP A 427 -16.95 11.87 23.74
C TRP A 427 -15.54 11.43 23.31
N GLN A 428 -15.22 11.58 22.01
CA GLN A 428 -13.97 11.10 21.38
C GLN A 428 -13.70 9.59 21.50
N SER A 429 -14.67 8.79 21.96
CA SER A 429 -14.50 7.34 21.95
C SER A 429 -14.34 6.83 20.52
N MET A 430 -13.59 5.74 20.38
CA MET A 430 -13.44 5.02 19.11
C MET A 430 -14.79 4.79 18.42
N ARG A 431 -15.79 4.33 19.18
CA ARG A 431 -17.15 4.05 18.68
C ARG A 431 -17.82 5.27 18.07
N ARG A 432 -17.77 6.41 18.76
CA ARG A 432 -18.38 7.65 18.30
C ARG A 432 -17.69 8.21 17.06
N VAL A 433 -16.37 8.09 16.97
CA VAL A 433 -15.61 8.59 15.82
C VAL A 433 -15.91 7.75 14.57
N HIS A 434 -15.99 6.42 14.69
CA HIS A 434 -16.24 5.54 13.54
C HIS A 434 -17.65 5.65 12.96
N GLN A 435 -18.62 6.24 13.68
CA GLN A 435 -19.94 6.58 13.12
C GLN A 435 -19.89 7.66 12.03
N SER A 436 -18.77 8.38 11.90
CA SER A 436 -18.55 9.32 10.79
C SER A 436 -18.17 8.64 9.47
N VAL A 437 -17.89 7.33 9.50
CA VAL A 437 -17.66 6.53 8.29
C VAL A 437 -18.97 6.38 7.52
N LYS A 438 -18.92 6.56 6.20
CA LYS A 438 -20.12 6.45 5.36
C LYS A 438 -20.77 5.07 5.53
N GLY A 439 -22.08 5.07 5.82
CA GLY A 439 -22.88 3.85 6.01
C GLY A 439 -22.73 3.19 7.39
N TRP A 440 -21.97 3.77 8.32
CA TRP A 440 -21.74 3.20 9.65
C TRP A 440 -22.52 3.89 10.78
N GLY A 441 -23.16 5.02 10.48
CA GLY A 441 -24.05 5.73 11.40
C GLY A 441 -25.01 6.66 10.66
N SER A 442 -25.97 7.24 11.39
CA SER A 442 -26.96 8.18 10.85
C SER A 442 -26.44 9.62 10.82
N ASN A 443 -25.29 9.86 10.17
CA ASN A 443 -24.66 11.19 10.09
C ASN A 443 -25.09 11.94 8.81
N ASN A 444 -25.67 13.13 8.99
CA ASN A 444 -26.13 13.99 7.90
C ASN A 444 -25.10 15.03 7.43
N GLU A 445 -23.98 15.19 8.14
CA GLU A 445 -22.98 16.23 7.89
C GLU A 445 -21.65 15.66 7.41
N HIS A 446 -21.29 14.43 7.81
CA HIS A 446 -20.05 13.76 7.41
C HIS A 446 -20.28 12.34 6.90
N GLN A 447 -19.63 12.01 5.79
CA GLN A 447 -19.59 10.67 5.21
C GLN A 447 -18.16 10.36 4.77
N PHE A 448 -17.29 10.05 5.73
CA PHE A 448 -15.88 9.86 5.48
C PHE A 448 -15.56 8.43 5.01
N SER A 449 -14.53 8.30 4.17
CA SER A 449 -13.82 7.04 3.95
C SER A 449 -12.82 6.80 5.09
N CYS A 450 -12.39 5.55 5.30
CA CYS A 450 -11.37 5.20 6.30
C CYS A 450 -10.08 6.03 6.13
N SER A 451 -9.69 6.27 4.88
CA SER A 451 -8.50 7.03 4.49
C SER A 451 -8.52 8.51 4.87
N LYS A 452 -9.68 9.07 5.26
CA LYS A 452 -9.74 10.42 5.83
C LYS A 452 -8.88 10.54 7.08
N CYS A 453 -8.87 9.49 7.90
CA CYS A 453 -8.24 9.47 9.22
C CYS A 453 -7.05 8.50 9.29
N HIS A 454 -7.07 7.40 8.56
CA HIS A 454 -6.05 6.35 8.68
C HIS A 454 -5.03 6.39 7.53
N GLN A 455 -3.76 6.14 7.90
CA GLN A 455 -2.66 5.93 6.97
C GLN A 455 -1.98 4.60 7.34
N PRO A 456 -1.80 3.66 6.40
CA PRO A 456 -1.33 2.31 6.71
C PRO A 456 0.16 2.23 7.07
N HIS A 457 0.99 3.12 6.52
CA HIS A 457 2.45 3.05 6.61
C HIS A 457 3.05 3.96 7.68
N SER A 458 2.71 5.25 7.64
CA SER A 458 3.18 6.26 8.59
C SER A 458 2.01 7.18 8.93
N SER A 459 1.67 7.27 10.21
CA SER A 459 0.62 8.14 10.72
C SER A 459 1.25 9.34 11.44
N GLY A 460 0.89 10.55 10.98
CA GLY A 460 1.21 11.79 11.68
C GLY A 460 0.27 12.12 12.85
N LEU A 461 -0.67 11.23 13.17
CA LEU A 461 -1.76 11.54 14.10
C LEU A 461 -1.40 11.26 15.55
N GLN A 462 -0.69 12.23 16.14
CA GLN A 462 -1.10 12.72 17.44
C GLN A 462 -1.64 14.14 17.28
N LYS A 463 -2.97 14.25 17.15
CA LYS A 463 -3.78 15.40 17.58
C LYS A 463 -3.43 16.81 17.06
N LEU A 464 -3.12 16.99 15.77
CA LEU A 464 -3.19 18.34 15.16
C LEU A 464 -3.98 18.34 13.84
N MET A 465 -5.24 17.94 13.92
CA MET A 465 -6.18 18.18 12.83
C MET A 465 -6.67 19.63 12.91
N ARG A 466 -6.84 20.34 11.78
CA ARG A 466 -7.67 21.57 11.76
C ARG A 466 -9.04 21.29 12.39
N THR A 467 -9.48 20.05 12.17
CA THR A 467 -10.72 19.45 12.62
C THR A 467 -10.54 18.50 13.80
N ASN A 468 -9.74 18.87 14.79
CA ASN A 468 -10.21 18.55 16.14
C ASN A 468 -11.41 19.48 16.48
N CYS A 469 -12.42 19.55 15.60
CA CYS A 469 -13.74 20.07 15.91
C CYS A 469 -14.34 19.27 17.10
N LEU A 470 -13.73 18.12 17.42
CA LEU A 470 -14.00 17.29 18.56
C LEU A 470 -13.26 17.74 19.85
N ASP A 471 -12.34 18.70 19.82
CA ASP A 471 -11.61 19.19 20.99
C ASP A 471 -11.53 20.71 20.98
N TRP A 472 -12.32 21.33 21.85
CA TRP A 472 -12.33 22.78 22.02
C TRP A 472 -11.01 23.32 22.60
N ASN A 473 -10.13 22.46 23.13
CA ASN A 473 -8.78 22.82 23.59
C ASN A 473 -7.73 22.75 22.47
N HIS A 474 -8.11 22.41 21.24
CA HIS A 474 -7.19 22.34 20.13
C HIS A 474 -6.76 23.74 19.65
N ARG A 475 -5.45 23.94 19.42
CA ARG A 475 -4.84 25.27 19.27
C ARG A 475 -4.25 25.57 17.89
N GLY A 476 -4.73 24.89 16.85
CA GLY A 476 -4.20 25.05 15.49
C GLY A 476 -2.80 24.44 15.38
N GLU A 477 -1.78 25.27 15.17
CA GLU A 477 -0.38 24.82 14.99
C GLU A 477 0.32 24.43 16.32
N LEU A 478 -0.39 24.44 17.46
CA LEU A 478 0.15 24.11 18.79
C LEU A 478 -0.46 22.83 19.36
N GLU A 479 0.32 22.08 20.15
CA GLU A 479 -0.10 20.85 20.83
C GLU A 479 -1.40 21.03 21.64
N SER A 480 -2.26 20.02 21.63
CA SER A 480 -3.55 20.02 22.35
C SER A 480 -3.34 19.88 23.87
N GLY A 481 -4.08 20.65 24.68
CA GLY A 481 -4.07 20.52 26.16
C GLY A 481 -3.15 21.47 26.94
N GLY A 482 -2.51 22.46 26.30
CA GLY A 482 -1.75 23.48 27.02
C GLY A 482 -2.64 24.58 27.64
N VAL A 483 -2.06 25.35 28.59
CA VAL A 483 -2.76 26.43 29.31
C VAL A 483 -3.41 27.39 28.31
N ALA A 484 -4.72 27.64 28.49
CA ALA A 484 -5.45 28.62 27.69
C ALA A 484 -4.74 29.98 27.80
N PRO A 485 -4.42 30.67 26.68
CA PRO A 485 -3.89 32.01 26.79
C PRO A 485 -4.92 32.86 27.55
N ALA A 486 -4.47 33.48 28.65
CA ALA A 486 -5.31 34.33 29.48
C ALA A 486 -6.08 35.33 28.61
N TRP A 487 -7.33 35.62 28.99
CA TRP A 487 -8.23 36.58 28.34
C TRP A 487 -7.46 37.85 27.92
N ARG A 488 -7.13 37.97 26.63
CA ARG A 488 -6.30 39.09 26.18
C ARG A 488 -7.11 40.37 26.01
N THR A 489 -8.37 40.30 25.56
CA THR A 489 -9.34 41.43 25.51
C THR A 489 -10.77 40.95 25.23
N THR A 490 -11.78 41.83 25.34
CA THR A 490 -13.18 41.65 24.89
C THR A 490 -13.35 41.46 23.37
N THR A 491 -12.26 41.54 22.61
CA THR A 491 -12.21 41.36 21.15
C THR A 491 -11.43 40.11 20.72
N GLU A 492 -10.76 39.44 21.66
CA GLU A 492 -9.92 38.26 21.44
C GLU A 492 -10.36 37.13 22.39
N HIS A 493 -11.53 36.55 22.12
CA HIS A 493 -12.08 35.47 22.92
C HIS A 493 -11.66 34.13 22.37
N TYR A 494 -10.79 33.35 23.02
CA TYR A 494 -10.56 31.97 22.56
C TYR A 494 -11.86 31.13 22.69
N PRO A 495 -12.30 30.32 21.68
CA PRO A 495 -11.67 30.01 20.39
C PRO A 495 -11.98 30.99 19.25
N ARG A 496 -12.81 32.00 19.48
CA ARG A 496 -13.07 33.15 18.59
C ARG A 496 -11.92 34.18 18.59
N LEU A 497 -10.85 33.91 17.85
CA LEU A 497 -10.26 35.04 17.15
C LEU A 497 -11.27 35.40 16.06
N ARG A 498 -12.09 36.45 16.30
CA ARG A 498 -13.21 36.90 15.45
C ARG A 498 -12.85 37.01 13.96
N ASN A 499 -11.54 37.11 13.66
CA ASN A 499 -10.97 37.25 12.32
C ASN A 499 -9.90 36.20 11.96
N ARG A 500 -9.69 35.11 12.73
CA ARG A 500 -8.65 34.10 12.41
C ARG A 500 -9.10 32.64 12.45
N TYR A 501 -10.01 32.25 13.34
CA TYR A 501 -10.44 30.85 13.45
C TYR A 501 -11.94 30.77 13.79
N GLN A 502 -12.77 30.36 12.82
CA GLN A 502 -14.14 29.93 13.12
C GLN A 502 -14.15 28.43 13.46
N PRO A 503 -14.89 28.00 14.49
CA PRO A 503 -15.13 26.58 14.74
C PRO A 503 -15.95 25.99 13.59
N CYS A 504 -15.71 24.71 13.27
CA CYS A 504 -16.31 24.00 12.14
C CYS A 504 -17.85 24.01 12.13
N HIS A 505 -18.46 24.12 13.32
CA HIS A 505 -19.91 24.17 13.52
C HIS A 505 -20.27 25.27 14.53
N GLN A 506 -20.46 26.50 14.06
CA GLN A 506 -21.08 27.56 14.86
C GLN A 506 -22.59 27.55 14.60
N SER A 507 -23.42 27.48 15.64
CA SER A 507 -24.86 27.65 15.46
C SER A 507 -25.20 29.07 15.02
N SER A 508 -26.26 29.19 14.21
CA SER A 508 -26.85 30.48 13.82
C SER A 508 -27.25 31.33 15.04
N GLY A 509 -27.60 30.71 16.17
CA GLY A 509 -27.89 31.40 17.44
C GLY A 509 -26.67 32.00 18.15
N ALA A 510 -25.44 31.63 17.76
CA ALA A 510 -24.22 32.23 18.31
C ALA A 510 -23.80 33.51 17.56
N ALA A 511 -24.42 33.79 16.41
CA ALA A 511 -24.29 35.05 15.70
C ALA A 511 -25.40 36.02 16.18
N GLY A 512 -25.11 36.79 17.23
CA GLY A 512 -25.98 37.90 17.67
C GLY A 512 -26.53 37.83 19.09
N GLY A 513 -26.23 36.79 19.87
CA GLY A 513 -26.62 36.74 21.29
C GLY A 513 -25.82 37.73 22.12
N THR A 514 -26.47 38.75 22.67
CA THR A 514 -25.97 39.47 23.84
C THR A 514 -25.77 38.48 25.00
N GLU A 515 -24.79 38.75 25.83
CA GLU A 515 -24.07 37.82 26.71
C GLU A 515 -24.89 37.00 27.74
N ASN A 516 -26.22 37.14 27.77
CA ASN A 516 -27.09 36.55 28.79
C ASN A 516 -27.91 35.32 28.36
N SER A 517 -27.84 34.85 27.11
CA SER A 517 -28.64 33.67 26.70
C SER A 517 -27.94 32.63 25.82
N SER A 518 -26.73 32.87 25.34
CA SER A 518 -25.94 31.84 24.63
C SER A 518 -24.79 31.38 25.52
N ASN A 519 -25.02 30.33 26.30
CA ASN A 519 -23.96 29.67 27.06
C ASN A 519 -22.92 29.17 26.06
N TYR A 520 -21.77 29.84 25.92
CA TYR A 520 -20.71 29.45 24.97
C TYR A 520 -20.10 28.06 25.27
N LYS A 521 -20.41 27.51 26.46
CA LYS A 521 -20.19 26.12 26.84
C LYS A 521 -21.09 25.13 26.08
N ASN A 522 -22.25 25.60 25.62
CA ASN A 522 -23.17 24.92 24.71
C ASN A 522 -22.92 25.42 23.29
N GLN A 523 -21.71 25.23 22.76
CA GLN A 523 -21.64 25.02 21.31
C GLN A 523 -22.67 23.92 20.97
N GLN A 524 -23.35 24.03 19.84
CA GLN A 524 -24.43 23.09 19.50
C GLN A 524 -23.92 21.78 18.87
N TRP A 525 -22.60 21.53 18.87
CA TRP A 525 -22.01 20.20 18.64
C TRP A 525 -22.64 19.06 19.47
N ASN A 526 -23.31 19.36 20.60
CA ASN A 526 -24.03 18.41 21.44
C ASN A 526 -25.55 18.35 21.17
N LEU A 527 -26.10 19.29 20.38
CA LEU A 527 -27.54 19.53 20.25
C LEU A 527 -28.07 19.44 18.81
N VAL A 528 -27.24 19.65 17.78
CA VAL A 528 -27.70 19.76 16.37
C VAL A 528 -27.00 18.76 15.43
N THR A 529 -26.27 17.82 16.00
CA THR A 529 -25.72 16.67 15.29
C THR A 529 -26.14 15.43 16.04
N PRO A 530 -26.37 14.30 15.37
CA PRO A 530 -26.11 13.03 16.01
C PRO A 530 -24.58 12.87 16.08
N TRP A 531 -23.92 13.74 16.86
CA TRP A 531 -22.69 13.37 17.54
C TRP A 531 -23.14 12.89 18.91
#